data_AF-A0A924WY12-F1
#
_entry.id   AF-A0A924WY12-F1
#
_cell.length_a   1.000
_cell.length_b   1.000
_cell.length_c   1.000
_cell.angle_alpha   90.00
_cell.angle_beta   90.00
_cell.angle_gamma   90.00
#
_symmetry.space_group_name_H-M   'P 1'
#
loop_
_entity.id
_entity.type
_entity.pdbx_description
1 polymer ?
#
loop_
_entity_poly.entity_id
_entity_poly.type
_entity_poly.pdbx_seq_one_letter_code
_entity_poly.pdbx_strand_id
1 'polypeptide(L)'
;MGILKRIAGVVLTGAVALGVIIGAISWFQMSPQDRAEMLGSVGRVLVWLGIAAVLPWATYFFTTLVAKRESNLLAGVMIAAYTFVDGAALWLLFELSGLSTAGIFLIVLGLLSALTYNLLVCDWIAEKMG
;
A
#
# COMPACT_ATOMS: atom_id res chain seq x y z
N MET A 1 16.89 -26.56 6.91
CA MET A 1 15.94 -25.43 6.70
C MET A 1 15.23 -24.92 7.97
N GLY A 2 15.15 -25.68 9.08
CA GLY A 2 14.43 -25.22 10.29
C GLY A 2 15.14 -24.14 11.13
N ILE A 3 16.47 -24.21 11.27
CA ILE A 3 17.25 -23.29 12.12
C ILE A 3 17.25 -21.87 11.55
N LEU A 4 17.48 -21.71 10.24
CA LEU A 4 17.49 -20.39 9.58
C LEU A 4 16.12 -19.69 9.70
N LYS A 5 15.02 -20.43 9.49
CA LYS A 5 13.65 -19.89 9.66
C LYS A 5 13.38 -19.48 11.11
N ARG A 6 13.86 -20.24 12.09
CA ARG A 6 13.72 -19.91 13.52
C ARG A 6 14.50 -18.65 13.88
N ILE A 7 15.76 -18.53 13.42
CA ILE A 7 16.59 -17.34 13.66
C ILE A 7 15.94 -16.12 12.99
N ALA A 8 15.53 -16.24 11.72
CA ALA A 8 14.84 -15.16 11.01
C ALA A 8 13.55 -14.73 11.71
N GLY A 9 12.76 -15.69 12.20
CA GLY A 9 11.55 -15.42 12.97
C GLY A 9 11.84 -14.64 14.26
N VAL A 10 12.80 -15.09 15.07
CA VAL A 10 13.17 -14.41 16.32
C VAL A 10 13.71 -13.00 16.05
N VAL A 11 14.56 -12.84 15.03
CA VAL A 11 15.11 -11.54 14.65
C VAL A 11 13.99 -10.59 14.19
N LEU A 12 13.06 -11.08 13.36
CA LEU A 12 11.92 -10.28 12.90
C LEU A 12 11.01 -9.88 14.05
N THR A 13 10.66 -10.82 14.94
CA THR A 13 9.84 -10.53 16.12
C THR A 13 10.53 -9.54 17.05
N GLY A 14 11.84 -9.69 17.28
CA GLY A 14 12.63 -8.74 18.06
C GLY A 14 12.66 -7.34 17.46
N ALA A 15 12.86 -7.23 16.14
CA ALA A 15 12.84 -5.96 15.43
C ALA A 15 11.46 -5.27 15.51
N VAL A 16 10.37 -6.03 15.35
CA VAL A 16 9.00 -5.51 15.49
C VAL A 16 8.74 -5.05 16.92
N ALA A 17 9.09 -5.86 17.93
CA ALA A 17 8.91 -5.50 19.34
C ALA A 17 9.70 -4.22 19.69
N LEU A 18 10.94 -4.10 19.21
CA LEU A 18 11.75 -2.90 19.40
C LEU A 18 11.11 -1.68 18.73
N GLY A 19 10.62 -1.82 17.50
CA GLY A 19 9.91 -0.76 16.79
C GLY A 19 8.67 -0.27 17.55
N VAL A 20 7.89 -1.19 18.13
CA VAL A 20 6.73 -0.86 18.95
C VAL A 20 7.15 -0.10 20.22
N ILE A 21 8.19 -0.55 20.92
CA ILE A 21 8.69 0.12 22.12
C ILE A 21 9.17 1.54 21.81
N ILE A 22 9.97 1.70 20.76
CA ILE A 22 10.46 3.01 20.31
C ILE A 22 9.27 3.90 19.94
N GLY A 23 8.32 3.40 19.15
CA GLY A 23 7.13 4.15 18.77
C GLY A 23 6.29 4.59 19.96
N ALA A 24 6.12 3.74 20.97
CA ALA A 24 5.41 4.07 22.20
C ALA A 24 6.14 5.18 22.98
N ILE A 25 7.46 5.04 23.18
CA ILE A 25 8.27 6.05 23.86
C ILE A 25 8.18 7.39 23.11
N SER A 26 8.36 7.37 21.79
CA SER A 26 8.26 8.56 20.94
C SER A 26 6.88 9.21 21.05
N TRP A 27 5.79 8.43 21.07
CA TRP A 27 4.43 8.96 21.23
C TRP A 27 4.25 9.72 22.55
N PHE A 28 4.74 9.17 23.66
CA PHE A 28 4.63 9.82 24.97
C PHE A 28 5.51 11.08 25.09
N GLN A 29 6.60 11.16 24.33
CA GLN A 29 7.49 12.32 24.30
C GLN A 29 7.05 13.42 23.31
N MET A 30 6.22 13.10 22.32
CA MET A 30 5.71 14.06 21.33
C MET A 30 4.83 15.14 21.94
N SER A 31 4.89 16.35 21.38
CA SER A 31 3.97 17.43 21.73
C SER A 31 2.54 17.11 21.28
N PRO A 32 1.50 17.73 21.86
CA PRO A 32 0.13 17.55 21.40
C PRO A 32 -0.07 17.90 19.92
N GLN A 33 0.70 18.87 19.40
CA GLN A 33 0.66 19.26 18.00
C GLN A 33 1.20 18.16 17.09
N ASP A 34 2.38 17.60 17.40
CA ASP A 34 2.99 16.52 16.60
C ASP A 34 2.08 15.29 16.55
N ARG A 35 1.38 14.98 17.65
CA ARG A 35 0.41 13.87 17.70
C ARG A 35 -0.77 14.11 16.76
N ALA A 36 -1.30 15.33 16.73
CA ALA A 36 -2.41 15.68 15.85
C ALA A 36 -2.00 15.59 14.37
N GLU A 37 -0.79 16.06 14.04
CA GLU A 37 -0.21 15.94 12.70
C GLU A 37 -0.02 14.46 12.33
N MET A 38 0.55 13.65 13.23
CA MET A 38 0.76 12.22 12.97
C MET A 38 -0.56 11.46 12.81
N LEU A 39 -1.58 11.75 13.62
CA LEU A 39 -2.92 11.17 13.44
C LEU A 39 -3.54 11.60 12.12
N GLY A 40 -3.33 12.85 11.69
CA GLY A 40 -3.73 13.33 10.37
C GLY A 40 -3.05 12.54 9.24
N SER A 41 -1.75 12.28 9.34
CA SER A 41 -1.02 11.43 8.40
C SER A 41 -1.54 10.01 8.38
N VAL A 42 -1.81 9.39 9.55
CA VAL A 42 -2.40 8.05 9.64
C VAL A 42 -3.77 8.01 8.98
N GLY A 43 -4.63 9.00 9.24
CA GLY A 43 -5.94 9.11 8.59
C GLY A 43 -5.84 9.16 7.06
N ARG A 44 -4.91 9.96 6.53
CA ARG A 44 -4.62 10.03 5.08
C ARG A 44 -4.16 8.68 4.52
N VAL A 45 -3.27 7.97 5.22
CA VAL A 45 -2.85 6.60 4.83
C VAL A 45 -4.05 5.65 4.81
N LEU A 46 -4.93 5.69 5.81
CA LEU A 46 -6.11 4.83 5.86
C LEU A 46 -7.08 5.12 4.71
N VAL A 47 -7.28 6.39 4.37
CA VAL A 47 -8.09 6.79 3.20
C VAL A 47 -7.45 6.25 1.91
N TRP A 48 -6.14 6.42 1.74
CA TRP A 48 -5.42 5.88 0.59
C TRP A 48 -5.53 4.35 0.49
N LEU A 49 -5.32 3.62 1.59
CA LEU A 49 -5.50 2.17 1.64
C LEU A 49 -6.93 1.77 1.29
N GLY A 50 -7.92 2.54 1.73
CA GLY A 50 -9.32 2.33 1.35
C GLY A 50 -9.54 2.47 -0.16
N ILE A 51 -8.97 3.50 -0.78
CA ILE A 51 -9.04 3.71 -2.24
C ILE A 51 -8.38 2.53 -2.97
N ALA A 52 -7.12 2.21 -2.64
CA ALA A 52 -6.37 1.14 -3.27
C ALA A 52 -7.08 -0.22 -3.10
N ALA A 53 -7.62 -0.48 -1.91
CA ALA A 53 -8.34 -1.72 -1.63
C ALA A 53 -9.62 -1.83 -2.46
N VAL A 54 -10.42 -0.76 -2.55
CA VAL A 54 -11.75 -0.74 -3.19
C VAL A 54 -11.67 -0.68 -4.71
N LEU A 55 -10.65 -0.03 -5.26
CA LEU A 55 -10.52 0.23 -6.70
C LEU A 55 -10.72 -1.00 -7.61
N PRO A 56 -10.04 -2.15 -7.40
CA PRO A 56 -10.24 -3.34 -8.23
C PRO A 56 -11.66 -3.92 -8.08
N TRP A 57 -12.26 -3.84 -6.88
CA TRP A 57 -13.62 -4.32 -6.66
C TRP A 57 -14.67 -3.42 -7.31
N ALA A 58 -14.50 -2.10 -7.22
CA ALA A 58 -15.39 -1.14 -7.83
C ALA A 58 -15.40 -1.26 -9.37
N THR A 59 -14.32 -1.80 -9.94
CA THR A 59 -14.13 -1.95 -11.37
C THR A 59 -14.19 -3.42 -11.83
N TYR A 60 -14.75 -4.33 -11.01
CA TYR A 60 -14.74 -5.77 -11.28
C TYR A 60 -15.27 -6.15 -12.67
N PHE A 61 -16.30 -5.45 -13.18
CA PHE A 61 -16.82 -5.68 -14.53
C PHE A 61 -15.74 -5.49 -15.60
N PHE A 62 -14.92 -4.45 -15.49
CA PHE A 62 -13.80 -4.21 -16.41
C PHE A 62 -12.75 -5.31 -16.30
N THR A 63 -12.41 -5.74 -15.09
CA THR A 63 -11.50 -6.87 -14.86
C THR A 63 -11.97 -8.12 -15.58
N THR A 64 -13.26 -8.48 -15.48
CA THR A 64 -13.81 -9.65 -16.17
C THR A 64 -13.81 -9.49 -17.70
N LEU A 65 -14.04 -8.28 -18.22
CA LEU A 65 -13.98 -8.00 -19.65
C LEU A 65 -12.55 -8.13 -20.19
N VAL A 66 -11.57 -7.60 -19.45
CA VAL A 66 -10.15 -7.70 -19.80
C VAL A 66 -9.68 -9.15 -19.77
N ALA A 67 -10.08 -9.91 -18.74
CA ALA A 67 -9.77 -11.34 -18.61
C ALA A 67 -10.27 -12.15 -19.81
N LYS A 68 -11.53 -11.94 -20.23
CA LYS A 68 -12.14 -12.62 -21.40
C LYS A 68 -11.45 -12.33 -22.73
N ARG A 69 -10.64 -11.27 -22.81
CA ARG A 69 -9.89 -10.91 -24.03
C ARG A 69 -8.53 -11.60 -24.12
N GLU A 70 -8.09 -12.28 -23.06
CA GLU A 70 -6.79 -12.99 -22.98
C GLU A 70 -5.60 -12.14 -23.45
N SER A 71 -5.66 -10.81 -23.23
CA SER A 71 -4.68 -9.86 -23.74
C SER A 71 -3.83 -9.29 -22.60
N ASN A 72 -2.54 -9.65 -22.59
CA ASN A 72 -1.56 -9.12 -21.65
C ASN A 72 -1.43 -7.60 -21.73
N LEU A 73 -1.63 -7.02 -22.92
CA LEU A 73 -1.58 -5.57 -23.10
C LEU A 73 -2.74 -4.88 -22.39
N LEU A 74 -3.97 -5.39 -22.51
CA LEU A 74 -5.13 -4.82 -21.83
C LEU A 74 -5.01 -4.94 -20.31
N ALA A 75 -4.53 -6.08 -19.81
CA ALA A 75 -4.23 -6.27 -18.40
C ALA A 75 -3.18 -5.26 -17.91
N GLY A 76 -2.07 -5.09 -18.65
CA GLY A 76 -1.04 -4.11 -18.32
C GLY A 76 -1.56 -2.67 -18.28
N VAL A 77 -2.39 -2.27 -19.25
CA VAL A 77 -3.01 -0.94 -19.29
C VAL A 77 -3.95 -0.72 -18.09
N MET A 78 -4.74 -1.72 -17.73
CA MET A 78 -5.65 -1.64 -16.58
C MET A 78 -4.87 -1.45 -15.26
N ILE A 79 -3.82 -2.25 -15.06
CA ILE A 79 -2.96 -2.15 -13.87
C ILE A 79 -2.21 -0.81 -13.84
N ALA A 80 -1.73 -0.32 -14.98
CA ALA A 80 -1.11 1.00 -15.07
C ALA A 80 -2.10 2.13 -14.72
N ALA A 81 -3.36 2.03 -15.17
CA ALA A 81 -4.41 2.98 -14.81
C ALA A 81 -4.72 2.96 -13.30
N TYR A 82 -4.81 1.78 -12.67
CA TYR A 82 -5.00 1.71 -11.22
C TYR A 82 -3.82 2.31 -10.45
N THR A 83 -2.60 1.98 -10.86
CA THR A 83 -1.39 2.54 -10.25
C THR A 83 -1.34 4.07 -10.39
N PHE A 84 -1.82 4.60 -11.52
CA PHE A 84 -1.93 6.04 -11.72
C PHE A 84 -2.96 6.67 -10.77
N VAL A 85 -4.12 6.04 -10.57
CA VAL A 85 -5.12 6.48 -9.60
C VAL A 85 -4.57 6.46 -8.18
N ASP A 86 -3.86 5.39 -7.78
CA ASP A 86 -3.21 5.28 -6.48
C ASP A 86 -2.15 6.37 -6.28
N GLY A 87 -1.36 6.66 -7.31
CA GLY A 87 -0.36 7.73 -7.30
C GLY A 87 -0.98 9.12 -7.21
N ALA A 88 -2.08 9.36 -7.94
CA ALA A 88 -2.82 10.61 -7.86
C ALA A 88 -3.46 10.79 -6.47
N ALA A 89 -3.99 9.72 -5.87
CA ALA A 89 -4.52 9.74 -4.51
C ALA A 89 -3.43 10.07 -3.49
N LEU A 90 -2.25 9.45 -3.58
CA LEU A 90 -1.10 9.83 -2.75
C LEU A 90 -0.69 11.29 -2.95
N TRP A 91 -0.66 11.75 -4.20
CA TRP A 91 -0.33 13.14 -4.51
C TRP A 91 -1.28 14.12 -3.83
N LEU A 92 -2.58 13.85 -3.92
CA LEU A 92 -3.62 14.69 -3.33
C LEU A 92 -3.62 14.64 -1.80
N LEU A 93 -3.43 13.47 -1.20
CA LEU A 93 -3.51 13.28 0.26
C LEU A 93 -2.28 13.82 0.99
N PHE A 94 -1.11 13.77 0.36
CA PHE A 94 0.16 14.12 1.00
C PHE A 94 0.76 15.43 0.51
N GLU A 95 0.10 16.14 -0.41
CA GLU A 95 0.53 17.46 -0.93
C GLU A 95 2.04 17.50 -1.14
N LEU A 96 2.54 16.82 -2.18
CA LEU A 96 3.95 16.40 -2.37
C LEU A 96 5.02 17.52 -2.42
N SER A 97 4.73 18.75 -1.99
CA SER A 97 5.69 19.81 -1.75
C SER A 97 6.58 19.48 -0.53
N GLY A 98 7.89 19.39 -0.77
CA GLY A 98 8.88 19.30 0.33
C GLY A 98 9.18 17.89 0.87
N LEU A 99 8.94 16.83 0.09
CA LEU A 99 9.25 15.46 0.52
C LEU A 99 10.74 15.28 0.82
N SER A 100 11.03 14.76 2.02
CA SER A 100 12.33 14.19 2.34
C SER A 100 12.60 12.93 1.51
N THR A 101 13.87 12.52 1.40
CA THR A 101 14.24 11.24 0.77
C THR A 101 13.49 10.05 1.36
N ALA A 102 13.25 10.06 2.68
CA ALA A 102 12.45 9.04 3.36
C ALA A 102 10.98 9.07 2.93
N GLY A 103 10.39 10.26 2.75
CA GLY A 103 9.04 10.41 2.23
C GLY A 103 8.88 9.84 0.82
N ILE A 104 9.83 10.15 -0.08
CA ILE A 104 9.86 9.59 -1.44
C ILE A 104 9.93 8.06 -1.40
N PHE A 105 10.82 7.50 -0.58
CA PHE A 105 10.96 6.05 -0.43
C PHE A 105 9.64 5.39 0.01
N LEU A 106 8.94 5.97 1.00
CA LEU A 106 7.66 5.43 1.48
C LEU A 106 6.56 5.50 0.42
N ILE A 107 6.51 6.57 -0.38
CA ILE A 107 5.55 6.69 -1.50
C ILE A 107 5.82 5.64 -2.57
N VAL A 108 7.08 5.46 -2.96
CA VAL A 108 7.46 4.44 -3.94
C VAL A 108 7.08 3.05 -3.42
N LEU A 109 7.38 2.76 -2.15
CA LEU A 109 7.02 1.49 -1.52
C LEU A 109 5.48 1.29 -1.47
N GLY A 110 4.73 2.34 -1.16
CA GLY A 110 3.27 2.33 -1.18
C GLY A 110 2.71 2.04 -2.57
N LEU A 111 3.20 2.73 -3.60
CA LEU A 111 2.80 2.51 -4.99
C LEU A 111 3.11 1.09 -5.47
N LEU A 112 4.30 0.56 -5.16
CA LEU A 112 4.67 -0.81 -5.51
C LEU A 112 3.79 -1.84 -4.79
N SER A 113 3.41 -1.56 -3.55
CA SER A 113 2.50 -2.41 -2.77
C SER A 113 1.09 -2.42 -3.38
N ALA A 114 0.57 -1.24 -3.74
CA ALA A 114 -0.73 -1.11 -4.40
C ALA A 114 -0.74 -1.75 -5.79
N LEU A 115 0.31 -1.56 -6.59
CA LEU A 115 0.51 -2.23 -7.87
C LEU A 115 0.44 -3.76 -7.72
N THR A 116 1.17 -4.30 -6.75
CA THR A 116 1.21 -5.74 -6.48
C THR A 116 -0.16 -6.25 -6.02
N TYR A 117 -0.82 -5.54 -5.11
CA TYR A 117 -2.17 -5.85 -4.66
C TYR A 117 -3.17 -5.85 -5.82
N ASN A 118 -3.19 -4.79 -6.63
CA ASN A 118 -4.09 -4.65 -7.77
C ASN A 118 -3.91 -5.81 -8.77
N LEU A 119 -2.67 -6.20 -9.05
CA LEU A 119 -2.38 -7.36 -9.89
C LEU A 119 -2.95 -8.66 -9.30
N LEU A 120 -2.67 -8.94 -8.04
CA LEU A 120 -3.15 -10.16 -7.37
C LEU A 120 -4.68 -10.23 -7.27
N VAL A 121 -5.34 -9.11 -6.96
CA VAL A 121 -6.80 -9.07 -6.88
C VAL A 121 -7.44 -9.21 -8.25
N CYS A 122 -6.86 -8.59 -9.29
CA CYS A 122 -7.37 -8.73 -10.65
C CYS A 122 -7.25 -10.17 -11.16
N ASP A 123 -6.12 -10.83 -10.91
CA ASP A 123 -5.91 -12.23 -11.25
C ASP A 123 -6.91 -13.13 -10.52
N TRP A 124 -7.12 -12.89 -9.23
CA TRP A 124 -8.11 -13.64 -8.45
C TRP A 124 -9.55 -13.43 -8.97
N ILE A 125 -9.94 -12.19 -9.29
CA ILE A 125 -11.26 -11.91 -9.87
C ILE A 125 -11.41 -12.62 -11.22
N ALA A 126 -10.37 -12.58 -12.06
CA ALA A 126 -10.36 -13.26 -13.36
C ALA A 126 -10.55 -14.78 -13.20
N GLU A 127 -9.83 -15.42 -12.27
CA GLU A 127 -9.93 -16.85 -11.98
C GLU A 127 -11.32 -17.26 -11.46
N LYS A 128 -12.00 -16.41 -10.69
CA LYS A 128 -13.32 -16.72 -10.11
C LYS A 128 -14.51 -16.48 -11.04
N MET A 129 -14.33 -15.66 -12.08
CA MET A 129 -15.42 -15.17 -12.93
C MET A 129 -15.34 -15.69 -14.38
N GLY A 130 -14.20 -16.29 -14.77
CA GLY A 130 -14.04 -17.09 -15.98
C GLY A 130 -14.31 -18.57 -15.70
#